data_AF-B1BQT7-F1
#
_entry.id   AF-B1BQT7-F1
#
_cell.length_a   1.000
_cell.length_b   1.000
_cell.length_c   1.000
_cell.angle_alpha   90.00
_cell.angle_beta   90.00
_cell.angle_gamma   90.00
#
_symmetry.space_group_name_H-M   'P 1'
#
loop_
_entity.id
_entity.type
_entity.pdbx_description
1 polymer ?
#
loop_
_entity_poly.entity_id
_entity_poly.type
_entity_poly.pdbx_seq_one_letter_code
_entity_poly.pdbx_strand_id
1 'polypeptide(L)'
;MGIKKRKSKKGFTVIEAIISLVLFTLIMIPLGSFTLTAVKTSVKSGEKQQAIDIAQSTVEQMKALKIDKLYNLSTYPDKNKIVLNNGMIITLNKENNSQDNFDSYKVNGIFKPNNTNKSFEIEGTITPNLNDYNHNKGEENKESEKLDFNYCVYIGNTSITVYKIVNRVWYRLKYKRINNENNDLLELSIDKNIKGEIEIMSTHETNIDVSPNTDNVKTKKDLNEEDLLDKDKESKVKVLFYEDEKNKSIKLKASNSDINGDLSVYAYKYKGSGVRYYDNIENTNPQGIVKIYKNYVEKSPYDNKVGLYDIDLNVNYGNQEIYSIKATEFIGE
;
A
#
# COMPACT_ATOMS: atom_id res chain seq x y z
N MET A 1 71.47 18.22 -75.64
CA MET A 1 70.26 18.19 -76.51
C MET A 1 69.08 17.77 -75.65
N GLY A 2 68.38 18.72 -75.03
CA GLY A 2 67.30 18.44 -74.06
C GLY A 2 65.92 18.58 -74.71
N ILE A 3 65.15 17.50 -74.76
CA ILE A 3 63.79 17.50 -75.30
C ILE A 3 62.87 18.24 -74.31
N LYS A 4 62.45 19.46 -74.67
CA LYS A 4 61.40 20.20 -73.94
C LYS A 4 60.05 19.49 -74.12
N LYS A 5 59.57 18.77 -73.11
CA LYS A 5 58.18 18.29 -73.03
C LYS A 5 57.21 19.48 -72.99
N ARG A 6 56.33 19.61 -73.98
CA ARG A 6 55.19 20.54 -73.94
C ARG A 6 54.19 20.05 -72.87
N LYS A 7 53.89 20.90 -71.88
CA LYS A 7 52.79 20.65 -70.92
C LYS A 7 51.46 20.90 -71.64
N SER A 8 50.71 19.86 -71.99
CA SER A 8 49.33 20.04 -72.48
C SER A 8 48.45 20.49 -71.33
N LYS A 9 47.91 21.72 -71.37
CA LYS A 9 46.79 22.10 -70.51
C LYS A 9 45.54 21.41 -71.05
N LYS A 10 45.28 20.18 -70.59
CA LYS A 10 44.01 19.48 -70.87
C LYS A 10 42.92 20.16 -70.05
N GLY A 11 42.14 21.04 -70.68
CA GLY A 11 40.89 21.53 -70.11
C GLY A 11 39.82 20.44 -70.22
N PHE A 12 38.87 20.44 -69.28
CA PHE A 12 37.69 19.58 -69.34
C PHE A 12 36.85 19.95 -70.57
N THR A 13 36.38 18.96 -71.33
CA THR A 13 35.38 19.23 -72.37
C THR A 13 34.02 19.50 -71.73
N VAL A 14 33.19 20.32 -72.40
CA VAL A 14 31.83 20.63 -71.90
C VAL A 14 30.99 19.36 -71.73
N ILE A 15 31.17 18.37 -72.62
CA ILE A 15 30.46 17.09 -72.54
C ILE A 15 30.89 16.27 -71.32
N GLU A 16 32.19 16.21 -71.00
CA GLU A 16 32.67 15.53 -69.80
C GLU A 16 32.16 16.22 -68.53
N ALA A 17 32.05 17.55 -68.53
CA ALA A 17 31.51 18.31 -67.41
C ALA A 17 30.02 18.02 -67.19
N ILE A 18 29.23 17.95 -68.26
CA ILE A 18 27.80 17.60 -68.19
C ILE A 18 27.62 16.16 -67.70
N ILE A 19 28.36 15.20 -68.28
CA ILE A 19 28.28 13.78 -67.87
C ILE A 19 28.70 13.62 -66.40
N SER A 20 29.76 14.29 -65.97
CA SER A 20 30.22 14.26 -64.57
C SER A 20 29.17 14.83 -63.63
N LEU A 21 28.48 15.91 -64.01
CA LEU A 21 27.42 16.50 -63.21
C LEU A 21 26.20 15.55 -63.09
N VAL A 22 25.80 14.90 -64.18
CA VAL A 22 24.70 13.92 -64.17
C VAL A 22 25.04 12.70 -63.32
N LEU A 23 26.26 12.16 -63.44
CA LEU A 23 26.72 11.06 -62.60
C LEU A 23 26.80 11.47 -61.12
N PHE A 24 27.28 12.68 -60.84
CA PHE A 24 27.38 13.21 -59.49
C PHE A 24 26.00 13.33 -58.83
N THR A 25 24.99 13.89 -59.52
CA THR A 25 23.65 14.03 -58.97
C THR A 25 22.96 12.68 -58.77
N LEU A 26 23.14 11.73 -59.70
CA LEU A 26 22.65 10.36 -59.57
C LEU A 26 23.19 9.66 -58.30
N ILE A 27 24.42 9.94 -57.90
CA ILE A 27 25.04 9.37 -56.70
C ILE A 27 24.65 10.15 -55.44
N MET A 28 24.65 11.50 -55.50
CA MET A 28 24.46 12.34 -54.32
C MET A 28 23.03 12.32 -53.77
N ILE A 29 22.01 12.18 -54.61
CA ILE A 29 20.61 12.14 -54.16
C ILE A 29 20.36 10.94 -53.22
N PRO A 30 20.68 9.68 -53.60
CA PRO A 30 20.60 8.53 -52.69
C PRO A 30 21.45 8.68 -51.43
N LEU A 31 22.69 9.19 -51.55
CA LEU A 31 23.59 9.38 -50.42
C LEU A 31 23.02 10.35 -49.38
N GLY A 32 22.44 11.47 -49.83
CA GLY A 32 21.79 12.44 -48.97
C GLY A 32 20.58 11.84 -48.26
N SER A 33 19.77 11.06 -48.96
CA SER A 33 18.61 10.35 -48.39
C SER A 33 19.02 9.31 -47.33
N PHE A 34 20.07 8.51 -47.62
CA PHE A 34 20.59 7.55 -46.65
C PHE A 34 21.17 8.23 -45.42
N THR A 35 21.91 9.33 -45.59
CA THR A 35 22.47 10.09 -44.47
C THR A 35 21.37 10.66 -43.58
N LEU A 36 20.34 11.28 -44.17
CA LEU A 36 19.18 11.79 -43.43
C LEU A 36 18.44 10.68 -42.69
N THR A 37 18.28 9.52 -43.33
CA THR A 37 17.62 8.35 -42.73
C THR A 37 18.44 7.83 -41.56
N ALA A 38 19.76 7.69 -41.72
CA ALA A 38 20.67 7.24 -40.65
C ALA A 38 20.62 8.18 -39.44
N VAL A 39 20.65 9.50 -39.64
CA VAL A 39 20.54 10.48 -38.56
C VAL A 39 19.20 10.37 -37.86
N LYS A 40 18.08 10.31 -38.61
CA LYS A 40 16.74 10.16 -38.03
C LYS A 40 16.61 8.87 -37.22
N THR A 41 17.12 7.76 -37.74
CA THR A 41 17.11 6.46 -37.04
C THR A 41 17.98 6.51 -35.79
N SER A 42 19.15 7.14 -35.85
CA SER A 42 20.03 7.29 -34.69
C SER A 42 19.37 8.09 -33.55
N VAL A 43 18.67 9.19 -33.88
CA VAL A 43 17.96 9.99 -32.88
C VAL A 43 16.82 9.19 -32.25
N LYS A 44 16.00 8.51 -33.07
CA LYS A 44 14.91 7.66 -32.58
C LYS A 44 15.41 6.51 -31.71
N SER A 45 16.54 5.89 -32.09
CA SER A 45 17.16 4.84 -31.29
C SER A 45 17.62 5.36 -29.94
N GLY A 46 18.21 6.56 -29.88
CA GLY A 46 18.60 7.20 -28.62
C GLY A 46 17.41 7.53 -27.72
N GLU A 47 16.32 8.05 -28.30
CA GLU A 47 15.07 8.31 -27.56
C GLU A 47 14.48 7.01 -26.99
N LYS A 48 14.46 5.94 -27.78
CA LYS A 48 13.99 4.63 -27.34
C LYS A 48 14.85 4.06 -26.20
N GLN A 49 16.17 4.21 -26.28
CA GLN A 49 17.06 3.75 -25.20
C GLN A 49 16.78 4.51 -23.90
N GLN A 50 16.63 5.84 -23.97
CA GLN A 50 16.28 6.63 -22.79
C GLN A 50 14.94 6.21 -22.18
N ALA A 51 13.95 5.88 -23.01
CA ALA A 51 12.66 5.38 -22.58
C ALA A 51 12.76 4.02 -21.87
N ILE A 52 13.60 3.12 -22.38
CA ILE A 52 13.88 1.83 -21.74
C ILE A 52 14.54 2.06 -20.37
N ASP A 53 15.57 2.89 -20.32
CA ASP A 53 16.35 3.14 -19.11
C ASP A 53 15.48 3.73 -17.98
N ILE A 54 14.61 4.70 -18.31
CA ILE A 54 13.70 5.29 -17.31
C ILE A 54 12.64 4.31 -16.83
N ALA A 55 12.07 3.51 -17.73
CA ALA A 55 11.05 2.52 -17.39
C ALA A 55 11.64 1.43 -16.47
N GLN A 56 12.82 0.90 -16.82
CA GLN A 56 13.52 -0.08 -15.99
C GLN A 56 13.92 0.51 -14.63
N SER A 57 14.47 1.72 -14.60
CA SER A 57 14.80 2.40 -13.34
C SER A 57 13.57 2.63 -12.46
N THR A 58 12.40 2.88 -13.08
CA THR A 58 11.13 3.04 -12.37
C THR A 58 10.69 1.72 -11.72
N VAL A 59 10.74 0.60 -12.47
CA VAL A 59 10.42 -0.74 -11.95
C VAL A 59 11.35 -1.13 -10.80
N GLU A 60 12.66 -0.93 -10.93
CA GLU A 60 13.64 -1.25 -9.88
C GLU A 60 13.40 -0.44 -8.59
N GLN A 61 13.04 0.84 -8.72
CA GLN A 61 12.69 1.66 -7.56
C GLN A 61 11.37 1.23 -6.92
N MET A 62 10.41 0.72 -7.69
CA MET A 62 9.16 0.17 -7.17
C MET A 62 9.41 -1.12 -6.38
N LYS A 63 10.29 -1.99 -6.86
CA LYS A 63 10.71 -3.20 -6.15
C LYS A 63 11.30 -2.89 -4.77
N ALA A 64 12.06 -1.80 -4.67
CA ALA A 64 12.64 -1.34 -3.41
C ALA A 64 11.66 -0.61 -2.48
N LEU A 65 10.36 -0.54 -2.82
CA LEU A 65 9.36 0.10 -1.95
C LEU A 65 9.05 -0.79 -0.74
N LYS A 66 9.17 -0.17 0.42
CA LYS A 66 8.73 -0.72 1.70
C LYS A 66 7.21 -0.71 1.81
N ILE A 67 6.71 -1.65 2.59
CA ILE A 67 5.26 -1.86 2.78
C ILE A 67 4.53 -0.69 3.43
N ASP A 68 5.17 0.02 4.36
CA ASP A 68 4.62 1.18 5.08
C ASP A 68 4.16 2.28 4.11
N LYS A 69 4.92 2.47 3.01
CA LYS A 69 4.60 3.46 1.98
C LYS A 69 3.34 3.10 1.19
N LEU A 70 3.21 1.84 0.78
CA LEU A 70 2.03 1.37 0.05
C LEU A 70 0.78 1.41 0.94
N TYR A 71 0.92 1.02 2.20
CA TYR A 71 -0.19 1.10 3.15
C TYR A 71 -0.71 2.52 3.32
N ASN A 72 0.18 3.47 3.60
CA ASN A 72 -0.18 4.87 3.79
C ASN A 72 -0.93 5.45 2.58
N LEU A 73 -0.59 4.98 1.38
CA LEU A 73 -1.22 5.38 0.13
C LEU A 73 -2.67 4.89 0.03
N SER A 74 -2.95 3.67 0.48
CA SER A 74 -4.31 3.13 0.49
C SER A 74 -5.19 3.71 1.61
N THR A 75 -4.61 3.91 2.79
CA THR A 75 -5.36 4.33 3.99
C THR A 75 -5.71 5.82 3.94
N TYR A 76 -4.82 6.65 3.38
CA TYR A 76 -5.00 8.09 3.27
C TYR A 76 -4.67 8.59 1.85
N PRO A 77 -5.42 8.16 0.82
CA PRO A 77 -5.08 8.39 -0.58
C PRO A 77 -5.07 9.86 -0.99
N ASP A 78 -5.86 10.70 -0.31
CA ASP A 78 -5.92 12.15 -0.60
C ASP A 78 -4.78 12.93 0.04
N LYS A 79 -4.01 12.32 0.94
CA LYS A 79 -2.94 12.97 1.70
C LYS A 79 -1.56 12.45 1.33
N ASN A 80 -1.47 11.27 0.73
CA ASN A 80 -0.22 10.57 0.48
C ASN A 80 0.03 10.35 -1.01
N LYS A 81 1.30 10.44 -1.38
CA LYS A 81 1.84 10.02 -2.68
C LYS A 81 3.26 9.52 -2.46
N ILE A 82 3.69 8.54 -3.24
CA ILE A 82 5.08 8.08 -3.21
C ILE A 82 5.79 8.78 -4.37
N VAL A 83 6.89 9.46 -4.07
CA VAL A 83 7.74 10.08 -5.10
C VAL A 83 9.01 9.24 -5.22
N LEU A 84 9.26 8.72 -6.42
CA LEU A 84 10.48 8.00 -6.77
C LEU A 84 11.60 8.99 -7.09
N ASN A 85 12.85 8.53 -7.00
CA ASN A 85 14.04 9.38 -7.21
C ASN A 85 14.13 9.93 -8.63
N ASN A 86 13.52 9.23 -9.60
CA ASN A 86 13.44 9.66 -10.99
C ASN A 86 12.25 10.61 -11.28
N GLY A 87 11.55 11.06 -10.24
CA GLY A 87 10.45 12.01 -10.33
C GLY A 87 9.07 11.40 -10.60
N MET A 88 8.98 10.07 -10.70
CA MET A 88 7.69 9.38 -10.88
C MET A 88 6.88 9.40 -9.58
N ILE A 89 5.56 9.52 -9.71
CA ILE A 89 4.64 9.61 -8.59
C ILE A 89 3.69 8.42 -8.63
N ILE A 90 3.56 7.73 -7.49
CA ILE A 90 2.62 6.63 -7.30
C ILE A 90 1.47 7.11 -6.42
N THR A 91 0.25 6.83 -6.86
CA THR A 91 -1.01 7.18 -6.19
C THR A 91 -1.97 6.01 -6.18
N LEU A 92 -2.91 5.97 -5.24
CA LEU A 92 -3.97 4.94 -5.23
C LEU A 92 -4.85 5.08 -6.48
N ASN A 93 -5.13 3.95 -7.13
CA ASN A 93 -6.06 3.89 -8.25
C ASN A 93 -7.49 3.69 -7.74
N LYS A 94 -8.25 4.79 -7.64
CA LYS A 94 -9.63 4.77 -7.13
C LYS A 94 -10.65 4.12 -8.07
N GLU A 95 -10.33 3.92 -9.35
CA GLU A 95 -11.28 3.44 -10.37
C GLU A 95 -11.39 1.90 -10.42
N ASN A 96 -10.36 1.18 -9.94
CA ASN A 96 -10.27 -0.28 -10.07
C ASN A 96 -10.55 -1.06 -8.77
N ASN A 97 -10.99 -0.41 -7.69
CA ASN A 97 -11.21 -1.06 -6.38
C ASN A 97 -12.53 -1.88 -6.29
N SER A 98 -13.05 -2.36 -7.41
CA SER A 98 -14.39 -2.94 -7.50
C SER A 98 -14.35 -4.41 -7.93
N GLN A 99 -13.82 -5.31 -7.10
CA GLN A 99 -14.38 -6.68 -7.04
C GLN A 99 -13.86 -7.49 -5.83
N ASP A 100 -12.60 -7.32 -5.41
CA ASP A 100 -11.94 -8.30 -4.52
C ASP A 100 -11.10 -7.74 -3.35
N ASN A 101 -11.34 -6.51 -2.88
CA ASN A 101 -10.63 -5.91 -1.72
C ASN A 101 -9.10 -5.69 -1.91
N PHE A 102 -8.62 -5.65 -3.14
CA PHE A 102 -7.20 -5.41 -3.45
C PHE A 102 -6.98 -3.99 -3.98
N ASP A 103 -6.02 -3.28 -3.39
CA ASP A 103 -5.63 -1.94 -3.83
C ASP A 103 -4.76 -2.02 -5.09
N SER A 104 -5.13 -1.27 -6.12
CA SER A 104 -4.26 -1.01 -7.27
C SER A 104 -3.73 0.42 -7.23
N TYR A 105 -2.61 0.68 -7.90
CA TYR A 105 -1.95 1.98 -7.88
C TYR A 105 -1.71 2.49 -9.31
N LYS A 106 -1.76 3.81 -9.49
CA LYS A 106 -1.36 4.51 -10.73
C LYS A 106 0.03 5.10 -10.55
N VAL A 107 0.83 5.03 -11.60
CA VAL A 107 2.17 5.61 -11.69
C VAL A 107 2.14 6.67 -12.76
N ASN A 108 2.46 7.93 -12.43
CA ASN A 108 2.52 9.01 -13.40
C ASN A 108 3.73 9.91 -13.16
N GLY A 109 4.35 10.45 -14.20
CA GLY A 109 5.37 11.48 -14.06
C GLY A 109 6.01 11.92 -15.37
N ILE A 110 6.84 12.96 -15.29
CA ILE A 110 7.58 13.49 -16.45
C ILE A 110 9.07 13.41 -16.15
N PHE A 111 9.79 12.67 -16.98
CA PHE A 111 11.25 12.59 -16.95
C PHE A 111 11.87 13.53 -17.98
N LYS A 112 12.87 14.30 -17.56
CA LYS A 112 13.65 15.19 -18.44
C LYS A 112 15.12 14.80 -18.36
N PRO A 113 15.71 14.23 -19.42
CA PRO A 113 17.14 13.93 -19.44
C PRO A 113 17.97 15.21 -19.33
N ASN A 114 19.03 15.14 -18.53
CA ASN A 114 19.98 16.24 -18.39
C ASN A 114 20.53 16.67 -19.76
N ASN A 115 20.66 17.98 -19.96
CA ASN A 115 21.21 18.59 -21.19
C ASN A 115 20.36 18.36 -22.45
N THR A 116 19.05 18.10 -22.30
CA THR A 116 18.12 18.05 -23.43
C THR A 116 16.83 18.83 -23.13
N ASN A 117 16.18 19.35 -24.17
CA ASN A 117 14.83 19.92 -24.06
C ASN A 117 13.74 18.86 -24.23
N LYS A 118 14.10 17.57 -24.15
CA LYS A 118 13.17 16.46 -24.33
C LYS A 118 12.50 16.13 -23.00
N SER A 119 11.25 15.72 -23.06
CA SER A 119 10.48 15.25 -21.91
C SER A 119 9.74 13.97 -22.29
N PHE A 120 9.84 12.99 -21.42
CA PHE A 120 9.15 11.72 -21.52
C PHE A 120 8.10 11.65 -20.44
N GLU A 121 6.87 11.38 -20.83
CA GLU A 121 5.78 11.13 -19.89
C GLU A 121 5.71 9.63 -19.63
N ILE A 122 5.62 9.26 -18.36
CA ILE A 122 5.44 7.88 -17.94
C ILE A 122 4.09 7.78 -17.26
N GLU A 123 3.31 6.80 -17.67
CA GLU A 123 2.01 6.47 -17.11
C GLU A 123 1.90 4.94 -16.95
N GLY A 124 1.14 4.47 -15.97
CA GLY A 124 1.02 3.03 -15.76
C GLY A 124 0.25 2.62 -14.52
N THR A 125 0.22 1.32 -14.28
CA THR A 125 -0.45 0.71 -13.13
C THR A 125 0.40 -0.32 -12.42
N ILE A 126 0.14 -0.45 -11.12
CA ILE A 126 0.68 -1.50 -10.26
C ILE A 126 -0.52 -2.24 -9.68
N THR A 127 -0.63 -3.53 -9.96
CA THR A 127 -1.79 -4.37 -9.58
C THR A 127 -1.32 -5.64 -8.88
N PRO A 128 -1.94 -6.03 -7.76
CA PRO A 128 -1.66 -7.30 -7.09
C PRO A 128 -1.80 -8.50 -8.05
N ASN A 129 -0.83 -9.42 -8.07
CA ASN A 129 -0.90 -10.63 -8.88
C ASN A 129 -1.77 -11.68 -8.18
N LEU A 130 -3.03 -11.79 -8.60
CA LEU A 130 -4.06 -12.59 -7.93
C LEU A 130 -3.73 -14.10 -7.80
N ASN A 131 -2.82 -14.64 -8.61
CA ASN A 131 -2.45 -16.06 -8.53
C ASN A 131 -1.60 -16.36 -7.28
N ASP A 132 -0.72 -15.45 -6.88
CA ASP A 132 0.08 -15.53 -5.66
C ASP A 132 -0.82 -15.37 -4.42
N TYR A 133 -1.71 -14.37 -4.45
CA TYR A 133 -2.67 -14.13 -3.36
C TYR A 133 -3.65 -15.28 -3.12
N ASN A 134 -4.11 -15.95 -4.18
CA ASN A 134 -5.02 -17.09 -4.05
C ASN A 134 -4.31 -18.36 -3.51
N HIS A 135 -3.00 -18.50 -3.70
CA HIS A 135 -2.25 -19.63 -3.16
C HIS A 135 -2.11 -19.54 -1.63
N ASN A 136 -1.82 -18.36 -1.10
CA ASN A 136 -1.77 -18.10 0.35
C ASN A 136 -3.14 -18.33 1.03
N LYS A 137 -4.25 -18.06 0.34
CA LYS A 137 -5.61 -18.31 0.86
C LYS A 137 -5.91 -19.79 1.14
N GLY A 138 -5.24 -20.72 0.45
CA GLY A 138 -5.47 -22.17 0.56
C GLY A 138 -4.82 -22.82 1.78
N GLU A 139 -3.64 -22.35 2.19
CA GLU A 139 -2.91 -22.88 3.35
C GLU A 139 -3.28 -22.18 4.67
N GLU A 140 -3.77 -20.94 4.61
CA GLU A 140 -3.95 -20.07 5.77
C GLU A 140 -5.32 -20.18 6.47
N ASN A 141 -6.23 -21.05 6.02
CA ASN A 141 -7.58 -21.20 6.58
C ASN A 141 -7.65 -22.03 7.88
N LYS A 142 -6.53 -22.34 8.53
CA LYS A 142 -6.51 -23.21 9.72
C LYS A 142 -6.35 -22.52 11.08
N GLU A 143 -6.05 -21.22 11.17
CA GLU A 143 -5.74 -20.58 12.48
C GLU A 143 -6.57 -19.34 12.86
N SER A 144 -7.79 -19.22 12.35
CA SER A 144 -8.84 -18.52 13.11
C SER A 144 -10.11 -19.34 13.06
N GLU A 145 -10.25 -20.31 13.95
CA GLU A 145 -11.58 -20.82 14.26
C GLU A 145 -12.48 -19.62 14.57
N LYS A 146 -13.62 -19.53 13.87
CA LYS A 146 -14.64 -18.47 14.01
C LYS A 146 -15.16 -18.44 15.45
N LEU A 147 -14.48 -17.74 16.33
CA LEU A 147 -15.01 -17.38 17.64
C LEU A 147 -16.01 -16.25 17.43
N ASP A 148 -17.28 -16.50 17.76
CA ASP A 148 -18.30 -15.46 17.86
C ASP A 148 -18.02 -14.65 19.14
N PHE A 149 -17.61 -13.39 18.97
CA PHE A 149 -17.32 -12.47 20.08
C PHE A 149 -18.54 -11.63 20.42
N ASN A 150 -18.74 -11.37 21.71
CA ASN A 150 -19.77 -10.45 22.22
C ASN A 150 -19.30 -8.99 22.13
N TYR A 151 -18.01 -8.77 22.37
CA TYR A 151 -17.40 -7.45 22.34
C TYR A 151 -16.09 -7.46 21.56
N CYS A 152 -15.82 -6.35 20.87
CA CYS A 152 -14.56 -6.13 20.17
C CYS A 152 -13.97 -4.78 20.56
N VAL A 153 -12.72 -4.80 21.01
CA VAL A 153 -11.94 -3.64 21.43
C VAL A 153 -10.81 -3.45 20.44
N TYR A 154 -10.80 -2.32 19.76
CA TYR A 154 -9.72 -1.92 18.85
C TYR A 154 -8.92 -0.80 19.47
N ILE A 155 -7.63 -1.03 19.63
CA ILE A 155 -6.71 -0.09 20.23
C ILE A 155 -5.73 0.37 19.15
N GLY A 156 -5.78 1.66 18.84
CA GLY A 156 -4.83 2.33 17.97
C GLY A 156 -3.74 3.02 18.78
N ASN A 157 -2.89 3.76 18.11
CA ASN A 157 -1.87 4.56 18.76
C ASN A 157 -2.45 5.76 19.50
N THR A 158 -3.50 6.36 18.95
CA THR A 158 -4.13 7.58 19.48
C THR A 158 -5.58 7.39 19.88
N SER A 159 -6.14 6.18 19.79
CA SER A 159 -7.57 5.96 20.02
C SER A 159 -7.88 4.56 20.54
N ILE A 160 -9.05 4.44 21.17
CA ILE A 160 -9.67 3.17 21.52
C ILE A 160 -11.12 3.18 21.08
N THR A 161 -11.52 2.10 20.42
CA THR A 161 -12.90 1.87 19.98
C THR A 161 -13.42 0.59 20.59
N VAL A 162 -14.65 0.62 21.09
CA VAL A 162 -15.34 -0.56 21.64
C VAL A 162 -16.64 -0.77 20.93
N TYR A 163 -16.87 -2.00 20.49
CA TYR A 163 -18.09 -2.47 19.89
C TYR A 163 -18.73 -3.57 20.74
N LYS A 164 -20.06 -3.56 20.77
CA LYS A 164 -20.89 -4.70 21.17
C LYS A 164 -21.52 -5.30 19.93
N ILE A 165 -21.54 -6.63 19.85
CA ILE A 165 -22.14 -7.37 18.75
C ILE A 165 -23.45 -7.97 19.25
N VAL A 166 -24.57 -7.58 18.62
CA VAL A 166 -25.91 -8.11 18.91
C VAL A 166 -26.53 -8.55 17.60
N ASN A 167 -26.97 -9.81 17.51
CA ASN A 167 -27.56 -10.37 16.28
C ASN A 167 -26.71 -10.13 15.02
N ARG A 168 -25.38 -10.31 15.14
CA ARG A 168 -24.38 -10.06 14.08
C ARG A 168 -24.27 -8.61 13.61
N VAL A 169 -24.88 -7.68 14.33
CA VAL A 169 -24.78 -6.24 14.08
C VAL A 169 -23.82 -5.61 15.09
N TRP A 170 -22.94 -4.75 14.60
CA TRP A 170 -21.93 -4.08 15.40
C TRP A 170 -22.46 -2.73 15.87
N TYR A 171 -22.45 -2.52 17.18
CA TYR A 171 -22.87 -1.29 17.83
C TYR A 171 -21.67 -0.65 18.51
N ARG A 172 -21.30 0.55 18.07
CA ARG A 172 -20.20 1.30 18.67
C ARG A 172 -20.64 1.83 20.04
N LEU A 173 -20.02 1.30 21.09
CA LEU A 173 -20.27 1.73 22.47
C LEU A 173 -19.39 2.91 22.87
N LYS A 174 -18.16 2.95 22.36
CA LYS A 174 -17.15 3.93 22.76
C LYS A 174 -16.20 4.22 21.60
N TYR A 175 -15.83 5.48 21.42
CA TYR A 175 -14.68 5.91 20.62
C TYR A 175 -13.98 7.06 21.34
N LYS A 176 -12.80 6.82 21.90
CA LYS A 176 -12.09 7.83 22.69
C LYS A 176 -10.67 8.01 22.20
N ARG A 177 -10.17 9.25 22.31
CA ARG A 177 -8.76 9.55 22.09
C ARG A 177 -7.93 9.11 23.31
N ILE A 178 -6.82 8.45 23.04
CA ILE A 178 -5.76 8.13 24.00
C ILE A 178 -4.65 9.17 23.83
N ASN A 179 -4.35 9.91 24.90
CA ASN A 179 -3.19 10.81 24.94
C ASN A 179 -2.03 10.09 25.63
N ASN A 180 -1.25 9.33 24.87
CA ASN A 180 -0.07 8.63 25.37
C ASN A 180 1.19 9.19 24.67
N GLU A 181 1.55 10.43 25.01
CA GLU A 181 2.67 11.16 24.39
C GLU A 181 4.04 10.59 24.80
N ASN A 182 4.11 9.72 25.82
CA ASN A 182 5.37 9.29 26.44
C ASN A 182 5.68 7.78 26.36
N ASN A 183 5.04 7.02 25.45
CA ASN A 183 5.28 5.56 25.34
C ASN A 183 4.99 4.78 26.64
N ASP A 184 4.10 5.30 27.49
CA ASP A 184 3.79 4.68 28.77
C ASP A 184 2.96 3.40 28.57
N LEU A 185 3.11 2.47 29.52
CA LEU A 185 2.31 1.26 29.64
C LEU A 185 0.82 1.60 29.55
N LEU A 186 0.13 1.09 28.53
CA LEU A 186 -1.32 1.27 28.42
C LEU A 186 -2.02 0.23 29.29
N GLU A 187 -2.78 0.65 30.29
CA GLU A 187 -3.61 -0.26 31.07
C GLU A 187 -5.05 -0.26 30.52
N LEU A 188 -5.53 -1.43 30.11
CA LEU A 188 -6.90 -1.69 29.66
C LEU A 188 -7.62 -2.52 30.75
N SER A 189 -8.73 -2.01 31.28
CA SER A 189 -9.59 -2.70 32.24
C SER A 189 -10.89 -3.16 31.57
N ILE A 190 -11.27 -4.40 31.82
CA ILE A 190 -12.49 -5.04 31.30
C ILE A 190 -13.24 -5.64 32.50
N ASP A 191 -14.34 -5.00 32.89
CA ASP A 191 -15.05 -5.32 34.12
C ASP A 191 -16.48 -5.78 33.80
N LYS A 192 -16.79 -7.03 34.12
CA LYS A 192 -18.15 -7.56 34.05
C LYS A 192 -18.82 -7.42 35.41
N ASN A 193 -19.87 -6.60 35.49
CA ASN A 193 -20.55 -6.34 36.76
C ASN A 193 -21.58 -7.45 37.09
N ILE A 194 -22.14 -7.39 38.31
CA ILE A 194 -23.16 -8.33 38.81
C ILE A 194 -24.44 -8.45 37.94
N LYS A 195 -24.70 -7.47 37.06
CA LYS A 195 -25.85 -7.50 36.13
C LYS A 195 -25.48 -8.10 34.77
N GLY A 196 -24.21 -8.45 34.55
CA GLY A 196 -23.69 -8.91 33.27
C GLY A 196 -23.37 -7.78 32.29
N GLU A 197 -23.32 -6.52 32.72
CA GLU A 197 -22.83 -5.43 31.89
C GLU A 197 -21.30 -5.44 31.86
N ILE A 198 -20.73 -5.24 30.67
CA ILE A 198 -19.27 -5.16 30.49
C ILE A 198 -18.87 -3.71 30.30
N GLU A 199 -18.07 -3.22 31.22
CA GLU A 199 -17.41 -1.92 31.13
C GLU A 199 -15.97 -2.10 30.66
N ILE A 200 -15.53 -1.28 29.71
CA ILE A 200 -14.17 -1.33 29.17
C ILE A 200 -13.59 0.07 29.30
N MET A 201 -12.43 0.19 29.95
CA MET A 201 -11.73 1.46 30.17
C MET A 201 -10.24 1.32 29.85
N SER A 202 -9.60 2.40 29.48
CA SER A 202 -8.16 2.48 29.28
C SER A 202 -7.59 3.69 30.02
N THR A 203 -6.38 3.55 30.56
CA THR A 203 -5.59 4.69 31.05
C THR A 203 -5.40 5.72 29.95
N HIS A 204 -5.33 6.99 30.33
CA HIS A 204 -5.13 8.14 29.44
C HIS A 204 -6.23 8.33 28.38
N GLU A 205 -7.40 7.67 28.55
CA GLU A 205 -8.61 8.00 27.82
C GLU A 205 -9.05 9.43 28.16
N THR A 206 -9.18 10.26 27.14
CA THR A 206 -9.76 11.60 27.30
C THR A 206 -11.30 11.51 27.31
N ASN A 207 -11.96 12.50 27.89
CA ASN A 207 -13.42 12.66 27.81
C ASN A 207 -13.90 13.13 26.42
N ILE A 208 -13.00 13.21 25.44
CA ILE A 208 -13.33 13.64 24.09
C ILE A 208 -13.86 12.42 23.33
N ASP A 209 -15.17 12.36 23.19
CA ASP A 209 -15.83 11.47 22.24
C ASP A 209 -15.61 12.04 20.83
N VAL A 210 -14.56 11.57 20.16
CA VAL A 210 -14.22 11.98 18.79
C VAL A 210 -15.07 11.15 17.84
N SER A 211 -16.40 11.14 17.98
CA SER A 211 -17.27 10.41 17.07
C SER A 211 -16.95 10.84 15.63
N PRO A 212 -16.34 9.98 14.79
CA PRO A 212 -16.15 10.34 13.40
C PRO A 212 -17.55 10.52 12.80
N ASN A 213 -17.75 11.63 12.10
CA ASN A 213 -18.97 11.92 11.38
C ASN A 213 -19.08 10.91 10.23
N THR A 214 -19.62 9.74 10.53
CA THR A 214 -19.89 8.67 9.57
C THR A 214 -21.34 8.29 9.77
N ASP A 215 -22.21 8.80 8.89
CA ASP A 215 -23.67 8.74 8.98
C ASP A 215 -24.28 7.32 8.99
N ASN A 216 -23.46 6.26 8.98
CA ASN A 216 -23.88 4.87 8.82
C ASN A 216 -23.42 3.90 9.94
N VAL A 217 -22.91 4.40 11.08
CA VAL A 217 -22.47 3.53 12.19
C VAL A 217 -23.56 3.47 13.28
N LYS A 218 -24.09 2.27 13.55
CA LYS A 218 -24.97 2.04 14.71
C LYS A 218 -24.20 2.26 16.00
N THR A 219 -24.81 2.98 16.93
CA THR A 219 -24.20 3.44 18.17
C THR A 219 -24.93 2.87 19.38
N LYS A 220 -24.41 3.13 20.59
CA LYS A 220 -25.07 2.80 21.86
C LYS A 220 -26.52 3.30 21.95
N LYS A 221 -26.86 4.42 21.29
CA LYS A 221 -28.23 4.99 21.31
C LYS A 221 -29.24 4.13 20.54
N ASP A 222 -28.75 3.27 19.66
CA ASP A 222 -29.58 2.38 18.81
C ASP A 222 -29.82 1.01 19.47
N LEU A 223 -29.36 0.82 20.71
CA LEU A 223 -29.56 -0.37 21.53
C LEU A 223 -30.65 -0.13 22.58
N ASN A 224 -31.47 -1.13 22.83
CA ASN A 224 -32.35 -1.12 24.01
C ASN A 224 -31.51 -1.40 25.28
N GLU A 225 -32.02 -1.00 26.44
CA GLU A 225 -31.34 -1.26 27.73
C GLU A 225 -31.09 -2.76 27.95
N GLU A 226 -32.02 -3.62 27.52
CA GLU A 226 -31.84 -5.08 27.60
C GLU A 226 -30.69 -5.59 26.71
N ASP A 227 -30.46 -4.95 25.56
CA ASP A 227 -29.38 -5.31 24.65
C ASP A 227 -28.01 -4.85 25.16
N LEU A 228 -27.94 -4.06 26.24
CA LEU A 228 -26.69 -3.68 26.92
C LEU A 228 -26.23 -4.75 27.91
N LEU A 229 -27.15 -5.57 28.42
CA LEU A 229 -26.82 -6.72 29.26
C LEU A 229 -26.21 -7.82 28.41
N ASP A 230 -25.14 -8.46 28.87
CA ASP A 230 -24.64 -9.69 28.27
C ASP A 230 -25.21 -10.88 29.06
N LYS A 231 -26.19 -11.55 28.48
CA LYS A 231 -26.90 -12.69 29.08
C LYS A 231 -26.24 -14.03 28.72
N ASP A 232 -25.14 -14.01 27.95
CA ASP A 232 -24.46 -15.22 27.55
C ASP A 232 -23.76 -15.86 28.74
N LYS A 233 -23.80 -17.21 28.76
CA LYS A 233 -23.11 -18.02 29.77
C LYS A 233 -21.60 -17.77 29.77
N GLU A 234 -21.04 -17.39 28.63
CA GLU A 234 -19.65 -16.96 28.50
C GLU A 234 -19.58 -15.71 27.63
N SER A 235 -19.21 -14.60 28.25
CA SER A 235 -18.97 -13.32 27.59
C SER A 235 -17.58 -13.32 26.96
N LYS A 236 -17.50 -13.29 25.63
CA LYS A 236 -16.23 -13.29 24.88
C LYS A 236 -15.87 -11.89 24.41
N VAL A 237 -14.72 -11.39 24.85
CA VAL A 237 -14.18 -10.08 24.48
C VAL A 237 -12.93 -10.24 23.64
N LYS A 238 -12.95 -9.74 22.41
CA LYS A 238 -11.75 -9.61 21.57
C LYS A 238 -11.07 -8.28 21.86
N VAL A 239 -9.76 -8.30 22.05
CA VAL A 239 -8.91 -7.11 22.14
C VAL A 239 -7.88 -7.18 21.03
N LEU A 240 -7.84 -6.20 20.13
CA LEU A 240 -6.86 -6.12 19.06
C LEU A 240 -6.15 -4.77 19.11
N PHE A 241 -4.83 -4.80 19.20
CA PHE A 241 -4.01 -3.63 18.96
C PHE A 241 -3.61 -3.58 17.47
N TYR A 242 -4.05 -2.55 16.74
CA TYR A 242 -4.05 -2.55 15.28
C TYR A 242 -3.05 -1.56 14.62
N GLU A 243 -2.49 -0.61 15.38
CA GLU A 243 -1.54 0.41 14.89
C GLU A 243 -0.22 0.38 15.68
N ASP A 244 0.74 -0.53 15.43
CA ASP A 244 2.19 -0.18 15.48
C ASP A 244 3.20 -1.31 15.16
N GLU A 245 4.36 -0.84 14.67
CA GLU A 245 5.66 -1.48 14.40
C GLU A 245 6.64 -1.40 15.60
N LYS A 246 6.26 -0.75 16.72
CA LYS A 246 7.10 -0.57 17.92
C LYS A 246 6.73 -1.51 19.08
N ASN A 247 7.70 -1.81 19.95
CA ASN A 247 7.52 -2.61 21.17
C ASN A 247 6.58 -1.91 22.17
N LYS A 248 5.27 -2.13 22.08
CA LYS A 248 4.29 -1.56 23.00
C LYS A 248 3.84 -2.58 24.03
N SER A 249 3.84 -2.16 25.29
CA SER A 249 3.38 -2.98 26.41
C SER A 249 1.96 -2.58 26.79
N ILE A 250 1.05 -3.57 26.86
CA ILE A 250 -0.34 -3.37 27.27
C ILE A 250 -0.58 -4.20 28.52
N LYS A 251 -0.98 -3.56 29.61
CA LYS A 251 -1.43 -4.22 30.83
C LYS A 251 -2.94 -4.43 30.74
N LEU A 252 -3.34 -5.69 30.67
CA LEU A 252 -4.73 -6.11 30.61
C LEU A 252 -5.20 -6.49 32.02
N LYS A 253 -6.17 -5.73 32.53
CA LYS A 253 -6.94 -6.06 33.72
C LYS A 253 -8.31 -6.59 33.32
N ALA A 254 -8.71 -7.68 33.93
CA ALA A 254 -10.07 -8.18 33.78
C ALA A 254 -10.62 -8.58 35.15
N SER A 255 -11.87 -8.18 35.41
CA SER A 255 -12.61 -8.56 36.60
C SER A 255 -14.01 -9.06 36.22
N ASN A 256 -14.52 -10.00 37.00
CA ASN A 256 -15.86 -10.53 36.82
C ASN A 256 -16.56 -10.66 38.18
N SER A 257 -17.59 -9.86 38.38
CA SER A 257 -18.46 -9.93 39.55
C SER A 257 -19.76 -10.70 39.28
N ASP A 258 -20.04 -11.09 38.03
CA ASP A 258 -21.20 -11.89 37.64
C ASP A 258 -21.01 -13.36 38.08
N ILE A 259 -21.97 -13.86 38.84
CA ILE A 259 -22.00 -15.23 39.35
C ILE A 259 -22.59 -16.23 38.35
N ASN A 260 -23.28 -15.75 37.32
CA ASN A 260 -24.04 -16.58 36.38
C ASN A 260 -23.34 -16.77 35.02
N GLY A 261 -22.24 -16.04 34.77
CA GLY A 261 -21.55 -16.10 33.49
C GLY A 261 -20.05 -15.86 33.59
N ASP A 262 -19.32 -16.53 32.71
CA ASP A 262 -17.86 -16.41 32.58
C ASP A 262 -17.50 -15.15 31.79
N LEU A 263 -16.29 -14.63 32.01
CA LEU A 263 -15.66 -13.61 31.18
C LEU A 263 -14.39 -14.19 30.52
N SER A 264 -14.38 -14.24 29.19
CA SER A 264 -13.25 -14.73 28.40
C SER A 264 -12.69 -13.61 27.53
N VAL A 265 -11.44 -13.20 27.80
CA VAL A 265 -10.75 -12.13 27.06
C VAL A 265 -9.69 -12.71 26.15
N TYR A 266 -9.76 -12.39 24.87
CA TYR A 266 -8.86 -12.84 23.83
C TYR A 266 -8.06 -11.65 23.30
N ALA A 267 -6.78 -11.58 23.66
CA ALA A 267 -5.87 -10.53 23.21
C ALA A 267 -5.10 -10.95 21.96
N TYR A 268 -5.40 -10.26 20.86
CA TYR A 268 -4.81 -10.43 19.54
C TYR A 268 -3.79 -9.34 19.23
N LYS A 269 -2.78 -9.70 18.45
CA LYS A 269 -1.88 -8.76 17.78
C LYS A 269 -1.72 -9.17 16.32
N TYR A 270 -1.33 -8.24 15.47
CA TYR A 270 -0.95 -8.59 14.10
C TYR A 270 0.37 -9.36 14.06
N LYS A 271 0.49 -10.23 13.05
CA LYS A 271 1.74 -10.92 12.72
C LYS A 271 2.85 -9.87 12.51
N GLY A 272 4.01 -10.09 13.13
CA GLY A 272 5.14 -9.15 13.09
C GLY A 272 5.06 -7.96 14.07
N SER A 273 3.95 -7.78 14.80
CA SER A 273 3.82 -6.68 15.76
C SER A 273 4.67 -6.92 17.04
N GLY A 274 5.36 -5.85 17.49
CA GLY A 274 6.11 -5.79 18.74
C GLY A 274 5.25 -5.69 20.01
N VAL A 275 3.92 -5.76 19.89
CA VAL A 275 2.98 -5.66 21.01
C VAL A 275 3.11 -6.85 21.97
N ARG A 276 3.11 -6.55 23.27
CA ARG A 276 3.13 -7.53 24.37
C ARG A 276 2.01 -7.24 25.36
N TYR A 277 1.22 -8.27 25.67
CA TYR A 277 0.15 -8.21 26.66
C TYR A 277 0.62 -8.80 28.00
N TYR A 278 0.42 -8.05 29.08
CA TYR A 278 0.64 -8.48 30.46
C TYR A 278 -0.72 -8.60 31.14
N ASP A 279 -0.93 -9.63 31.96
CA ASP A 279 -2.16 -9.85 32.72
C ASP A 279 -2.04 -9.33 34.15
N ASN A 280 -3.17 -8.82 34.64
CA ASN A 280 -3.43 -8.71 36.06
C ASN A 280 -4.89 -9.12 36.28
N ILE A 281 -5.11 -10.20 37.03
CA ILE A 281 -6.45 -10.73 37.28
C ILE A 281 -6.87 -10.24 38.66
N GLU A 282 -7.90 -9.40 38.70
CA GLU A 282 -8.53 -8.95 39.94
C GLU A 282 -9.90 -9.62 40.01
N ASN A 283 -10.04 -10.62 40.90
CA ASN A 283 -11.33 -11.25 41.13
C ASN A 283 -11.95 -10.72 42.42
N THR A 284 -12.86 -9.76 42.30
CA THR A 284 -13.59 -9.15 43.41
C THR A 284 -14.74 -10.03 43.93
N ASN A 285 -15.11 -11.09 43.20
CA ASN A 285 -16.14 -12.05 43.60
C ASN A 285 -15.66 -13.50 43.38
N PRO A 286 -15.38 -14.30 44.43
CA PRO A 286 -14.75 -15.63 44.29
C PRO A 286 -15.53 -16.65 43.44
N GLN A 287 -16.77 -16.34 43.03
CA GLN A 287 -17.60 -17.16 42.16
C GLN A 287 -17.54 -16.78 40.67
N GLY A 288 -17.12 -15.56 40.32
CA GLY A 288 -16.99 -15.12 38.93
C GLY A 288 -15.72 -15.70 38.30
N ILE A 289 -15.84 -16.28 37.10
CA ILE A 289 -14.70 -16.86 36.38
C ILE A 289 -14.19 -15.86 35.33
N VAL A 290 -12.87 -15.64 35.32
CA VAL A 290 -12.16 -14.85 34.30
C VAL A 290 -11.14 -15.75 33.61
N LYS A 291 -11.17 -15.79 32.27
CA LYS A 291 -10.18 -16.46 31.42
C LYS A 291 -9.51 -15.42 30.53
N ILE A 292 -8.19 -15.36 30.55
CA ILE A 292 -7.42 -14.46 29.69
C ILE A 292 -6.53 -15.29 28.78
N TYR A 293 -6.71 -15.08 27.48
CA TYR A 293 -5.93 -15.73 26.45
C TYR A 293 -5.14 -14.65 25.68
N LYS A 294 -3.82 -14.80 25.59
CA LYS A 294 -2.90 -13.78 25.08
C LYS A 294 -2.15 -14.26 23.85
N ASN A 295 -1.67 -13.28 23.07
CA ASN A 295 -0.80 -13.48 21.91
C ASN A 295 -1.42 -14.29 20.77
N TYR A 296 -2.75 -14.23 20.62
CA TYR A 296 -3.32 -14.67 19.36
C TYR A 296 -2.81 -13.78 18.23
N VAL A 297 -2.47 -14.40 17.11
CA VAL A 297 -1.98 -13.69 15.94
C VAL A 297 -3.12 -13.56 14.96
N GLU A 298 -3.50 -12.34 14.64
CA GLU A 298 -4.41 -12.06 13.55
C GLU A 298 -3.59 -11.71 12.31
N LYS A 299 -4.11 -12.07 11.12
CA LYS A 299 -3.50 -11.61 9.88
C LYS A 299 -3.43 -10.11 9.89
N SER A 300 -2.27 -9.60 9.52
CA SER A 300 -2.09 -8.18 9.38
C SER A 300 -2.95 -7.68 8.21
N PRO A 301 -3.58 -6.49 8.27
CA PRO A 301 -4.13 -5.84 7.08
C PRO A 301 -3.01 -5.52 6.07
N TYR A 302 -1.75 -5.60 6.49
CA TYR A 302 -0.55 -5.48 5.65
C TYR A 302 -0.20 -6.80 4.93
N ASP A 303 -0.66 -7.98 5.38
CA ASP A 303 -0.29 -9.27 4.75
C ASP A 303 -0.76 -9.34 3.29
N ASN A 304 -1.86 -8.66 2.95
CA ASN A 304 -2.35 -8.56 1.58
C ASN A 304 -1.57 -7.53 0.72
N LYS A 305 -0.56 -6.85 1.28
CA LYS A 305 0.21 -5.79 0.61
C LYS A 305 1.69 -6.15 0.41
N VAL A 306 2.12 -7.28 0.97
CA VAL A 306 3.36 -7.97 0.60
C VAL A 306 2.98 -8.99 -0.47
N GLY A 307 3.68 -9.01 -1.60
CA GLY A 307 3.45 -10.04 -2.60
C GLY A 307 3.94 -9.67 -3.98
N LEU A 308 3.65 -10.53 -4.95
CA LEU A 308 3.88 -10.24 -6.35
C LEU A 308 2.88 -9.21 -6.87
N TYR A 309 3.40 -8.20 -7.56
CA TYR A 309 2.65 -7.16 -8.25
C TYR A 309 2.99 -7.17 -9.73
N ASP A 310 1.96 -7.11 -10.55
CA ASP A 310 2.09 -6.84 -11.98
C ASP A 310 2.19 -5.32 -12.19
N ILE A 311 3.25 -4.90 -12.86
CA ILE A 311 3.60 -3.52 -13.15
C ILE A 311 3.52 -3.34 -14.67
N ASP A 312 2.72 -2.39 -15.13
CA ASP A 312 2.56 -2.03 -16.53
C ASP A 312 2.85 -0.54 -16.69
N LEU A 313 3.93 -0.19 -17.41
CA LEU A 313 4.33 1.21 -17.63
C LEU A 313 4.45 1.49 -19.12
N ASN A 314 3.91 2.63 -19.54
CA ASN A 314 4.06 3.20 -20.87
C ASN A 314 4.90 4.47 -20.78
N VAL A 315 5.83 4.61 -21.71
CA VAL A 315 6.65 5.81 -21.88
C VAL A 315 6.27 6.48 -23.19
N ASN A 316 5.79 7.71 -23.06
CA ASN A 316 5.33 8.55 -24.15
C ASN A 316 6.33 9.68 -24.43
N TYR A 317 6.53 9.98 -25.71
CA TYR A 317 7.21 11.19 -26.16
C TYR A 317 6.27 12.00 -27.05
N GLY A 318 5.80 13.14 -26.54
CA GLY A 318 4.65 13.83 -27.12
C GLY A 318 3.40 12.94 -27.04
N ASN A 319 2.69 12.78 -28.15
CA ASN A 319 1.45 11.99 -28.21
C ASN A 319 1.68 10.54 -28.67
N GLN A 320 2.92 10.04 -28.59
CA GLN A 320 3.27 8.72 -29.09
C GLN A 320 3.92 7.89 -27.99
N GLU A 321 3.39 6.69 -27.77
CA GLU A 321 4.05 5.64 -27.00
C GLU A 321 5.29 5.16 -27.76
N ILE A 322 6.44 5.25 -27.10
CA ILE A 322 7.73 4.85 -27.66
C ILE A 322 8.27 3.58 -27.03
N TYR A 323 7.81 3.24 -25.83
CA TYR A 323 8.18 2.01 -25.12
C TYR A 323 7.13 1.67 -24.07
N SER A 324 6.92 0.37 -23.85
CA SER A 324 6.12 -0.17 -22.75
C SER A 324 6.86 -1.34 -22.09
N ILE A 325 6.73 -1.44 -20.78
CA ILE A 325 7.29 -2.54 -19.98
C ILE A 325 6.20 -3.16 -19.13
N LYS A 326 6.15 -4.49 -19.15
CA LYS A 326 5.36 -5.32 -18.24
C LYS A 326 6.32 -6.13 -17.39
N ALA A 327 6.19 -6.03 -16.09
CA ALA A 327 7.01 -6.77 -15.14
C ALA A 327 6.12 -7.34 -14.03
N THR A 328 6.55 -8.45 -13.43
CA THR A 328 5.95 -8.97 -12.20
C THR A 328 7.03 -9.00 -11.15
N GLU A 329 6.91 -8.18 -10.13
CA GLU A 329 7.94 -7.98 -9.12
C GLU A 329 7.35 -8.10 -7.72
N PHE A 330 8.17 -8.57 -6.79
CA PHE A 330 7.83 -8.58 -5.38
C PHE A 330 7.98 -7.18 -4.80
N ILE A 331 6.98 -6.69 -4.06
CA ILE A 331 7.01 -5.38 -3.40
C ILE A 331 6.65 -5.54 -1.92
N GLY A 332 7.35 -4.80 -1.05
CA GLY A 332 7.05 -4.74 0.38
C GLY A 332 8.00 -5.51 1.31
N GLU A 333 9.25 -5.77 0.89
CA GLU A 333 10.33 -6.27 1.79
C GLU A 333 10.76 -5.27 2.87
#